data_AF-A0A6P0DVU4-F1
#
_entry.id   AF-A0A6P0DVU4-F1
#
_cell.length_a   1.000
_cell.length_b   1.000
_cell.length_c   1.000
_cell.angle_alpha   90.00
_cell.angle_beta   90.00
_cell.angle_gamma   90.00
#
_symmetry.space_group_name_H-M   'P 1'
#
loop_
_entity.id
_entity.type
_entity.pdbx_description
1 polymer ?
#
loop_
_entity_poly.entity_id
_entity_poly.type
_entity_poly.pdbx_seq_one_letter_code
_entity_poly.pdbx_strand_id
1 'polypeptide(L)'
;YCVPPMTRLIAAMKEPGFDWPICHEANAGKPGREDFEECPAGTTVGYSSQGDNGWRGEPDQCIKTVDVCRSPNLRSDATRLPGQTIRRSFGSDDTDCVQQIATPRPRRADPYFFAIPNDTGVKERFWFN
;
A
#
# COMPACT_ATOMS: atom_id res chain seq x y z
N TYR A 1 -7.57 -39.74 -8.65
CA TYR A 1 -8.02 -38.33 -8.64
C TYR A 1 -6.78 -37.44 -8.68
N CYS A 2 -6.63 -36.59 -9.69
CA CYS A 2 -5.47 -35.71 -9.82
C CYS A 2 -5.80 -34.35 -9.18
N VAL A 3 -5.13 -34.02 -8.08
CA VAL A 3 -5.24 -32.71 -7.44
C VAL A 3 -4.12 -31.85 -8.00
N PRO A 4 -4.42 -30.65 -8.56
CA PRO A 4 -3.39 -29.75 -9.04
C PRO A 4 -2.34 -29.48 -7.96
N PRO A 5 -1.04 -29.41 -8.33
CA PRO A 5 0.04 -29.21 -7.36
C PRO A 5 -0.15 -27.95 -6.51
N MET A 6 -0.69 -26.87 -7.09
CA MET A 6 -1.03 -25.65 -6.37
C MET A 6 -2.06 -25.87 -5.25
N THR A 7 -3.06 -26.72 -5.48
CA THR A 7 -4.09 -27.02 -4.47
C THR A 7 -3.50 -27.81 -3.29
N ARG A 8 -2.53 -28.71 -3.56
CA ARG A 8 -1.83 -29.44 -2.49
C ARG A 8 -0.96 -28.51 -1.64
N LEU A 9 -0.30 -27.55 -2.27
CA LEU A 9 0.52 -26.55 -1.58
C LEU A 9 -0.33 -25.68 -0.66
N ILE A 10 -1.45 -25.13 -1.14
CA ILE A 10 -2.37 -24.31 -0.34
C ILE A 10 -2.93 -25.08 0.87
N ALA A 11 -3.19 -26.38 0.72
CA ALA A 11 -3.63 -27.21 1.83
C ALA A 11 -2.52 -27.37 2.89
N ALA A 12 -1.28 -27.66 2.46
CA ALA A 12 -0.14 -27.80 3.36
C ALA A 12 0.20 -26.48 4.08
N MET A 13 0.03 -25.33 3.42
CA MET A 13 0.21 -24.00 4.04
C MET A 13 -0.70 -23.76 5.26
N LYS A 14 -1.85 -24.42 5.35
CA LYS A 14 -2.79 -24.27 6.47
C LYS A 14 -2.37 -25.09 7.69
N GLU A 15 -1.42 -26.01 7.55
CA GLU A 15 -0.95 -26.85 8.65
C GLU A 15 0.04 -26.08 9.55
N PRO A 16 -0.08 -26.20 10.88
CA PRO A 16 0.87 -25.59 11.80
C PRO A 16 2.26 -26.21 11.61
N GLY A 17 3.28 -25.35 11.44
CA GLY A 17 4.66 -25.78 11.22
C GLY A 17 5.06 -25.96 9.74
N PHE A 18 4.22 -25.51 8.81
CA PHE A 18 4.58 -25.51 7.40
C PHE A 18 5.67 -24.47 7.10
N ASP A 19 6.83 -24.97 6.69
CA ASP A 19 7.92 -24.16 6.15
C ASP A 19 7.86 -24.10 4.64
N TRP A 20 8.07 -22.90 4.10
CA TRP A 20 8.03 -22.73 2.65
C TRP A 20 9.21 -23.44 1.99
N PRO A 21 8.98 -24.37 1.04
CA PRO A 21 10.06 -25.01 0.33
C PRO A 21 10.81 -23.96 -0.49
N ILE A 22 12.11 -23.82 -0.23
CA ILE A 22 12.99 -22.94 -1.00
C ILE A 22 13.46 -23.73 -2.21
N CYS A 23 13.13 -23.26 -3.40
CA CYS A 23 13.67 -23.80 -4.64
C CYS A 23 14.86 -22.92 -5.05
N HIS A 24 16.07 -23.42 -4.82
CA HIS A 24 17.30 -22.71 -5.17
C HIS A 24 17.44 -22.53 -6.69
N GLU A 25 17.00 -23.51 -7.47
CA GLU A 25 17.04 -23.52 -8.94
C GLU A 25 16.15 -22.43 -9.54
N ALA A 26 14.99 -22.16 -8.93
CA ALA A 26 14.06 -21.12 -9.36
C ALA A 26 14.29 -19.78 -8.64
N ASN A 27 15.26 -19.72 -7.72
CA ASN A 27 15.48 -18.62 -6.77
C ASN A 27 14.16 -18.12 -6.14
N ALA A 28 13.26 -19.07 -5.88
CA ALA A 28 11.91 -18.83 -5.40
C ALA A 28 11.84 -19.33 -3.96
N GLY A 29 11.39 -18.44 -3.07
CA GLY A 29 11.29 -18.71 -1.64
C GLY A 29 9.91 -18.37 -1.10
N LYS A 30 9.84 -18.16 0.22
CA LYS A 30 8.61 -17.82 0.94
C LYS A 30 7.88 -16.66 0.25
N PRO A 31 6.54 -16.74 0.11
CA PRO A 31 5.79 -15.65 -0.47
C PRO A 31 5.95 -14.41 0.41
N GLY A 32 6.12 -13.26 -0.26
CA GLY A 32 6.02 -11.96 0.38
C GLY A 32 4.56 -11.63 0.70
N ARG A 33 4.35 -10.63 1.56
CA ARG A 33 3.03 -10.10 1.86
C ARG A 33 3.05 -8.58 1.75
N GLU A 34 2.15 -8.03 0.96
CA GLU A 34 1.89 -6.59 0.87
C GLU A 34 0.37 -6.38 0.98
N ASP A 35 -0.09 -5.78 2.07
CA ASP A 35 -1.53 -5.62 2.32
C ASP A 35 -2.18 -4.48 1.52
N PHE A 36 -1.37 -3.59 0.94
CA PHE A 36 -1.84 -2.37 0.30
C PHE A 36 -1.41 -2.28 -1.17
N GLU A 37 -2.31 -1.80 -2.01
CA GLU A 37 -2.06 -1.53 -3.44
C GLU A 37 -1.20 -0.30 -3.64
N GLU A 38 -0.64 -0.10 -4.82
CA GLU A 38 0.15 1.11 -5.07
C GLU A 38 -0.74 2.37 -5.03
N CYS A 39 -0.17 3.48 -4.55
CA CYS A 39 -0.91 4.74 -4.53
C CYS A 39 -1.16 5.23 -5.97
N PRO A 40 -2.34 5.81 -6.26
CA PRO A 40 -2.64 6.31 -7.60
C PRO A 40 -1.65 7.40 -8.03
N ALA A 41 -1.45 7.55 -9.33
CA ALA A 41 -0.49 8.50 -9.88
C ALA A 41 -0.67 9.92 -9.31
N GLY A 42 0.44 10.55 -8.92
CA GLY A 42 0.43 11.88 -8.30
C GLY A 42 0.10 11.89 -6.80
N THR A 43 0.08 10.73 -6.15
CA THR A 43 -0.01 10.61 -4.69
C THR A 43 1.17 9.80 -4.15
N THR A 44 1.61 10.11 -2.94
CA THR A 44 2.75 9.46 -2.26
C THR A 44 2.28 8.62 -1.09
N VAL A 45 3.02 7.58 -0.73
CA VAL A 45 2.67 6.71 0.40
C VAL A 45 2.78 7.50 1.71
N GLY A 46 1.72 7.45 2.50
CA GLY A 46 1.58 8.06 3.82
C GLY A 46 1.25 7.05 4.90
N TYR A 47 1.26 7.54 6.14
CA TYR A 47 1.08 6.75 7.35
C TYR A 47 0.08 7.46 8.26
N SER A 48 -0.99 6.78 8.67
CA SER A 48 -2.01 7.33 9.56
C SER A 48 -1.53 7.52 10.99
N SER A 49 -0.62 6.67 11.46
CA SER A 49 -0.11 6.68 12.82
C SER A 49 1.42 6.79 12.86
N GLN A 50 1.89 7.73 13.67
CA GLN A 50 3.16 7.60 14.37
C GLN A 50 2.80 6.85 15.65
N GLY A 51 3.18 5.58 15.80
CA GLY A 51 2.93 4.88 17.05
C GLY A 51 3.59 5.64 18.21
N ASP A 52 3.05 5.50 19.43
CA ASP A 52 3.53 6.22 20.64
C ASP A 52 5.05 6.09 20.90
N ASN A 53 5.70 5.11 20.28
CA ASN A 53 7.13 4.81 20.37
C ASN A 53 7.93 5.23 19.12
N GLY A 54 7.39 6.10 18.25
CA GLY A 54 8.06 6.57 17.03
C GLY A 54 8.10 5.55 15.87
N TRP A 55 7.62 4.32 16.09
CA TRP A 55 7.45 3.34 15.03
C TRP A 55 6.46 3.86 13.99
N ARG A 56 6.88 3.85 12.72
CA ARG A 56 5.98 4.16 11.61
C ARG A 56 4.89 3.10 11.59
N GLY A 57 3.63 3.54 11.60
CA GLY A 57 2.49 2.66 11.41
C GLY A 57 2.50 2.00 10.04
N GLU A 58 1.42 1.29 9.72
CA GLU A 58 1.25 0.73 8.40
C GLU A 58 1.17 1.84 7.34
N PRO A 59 1.70 1.62 6.12
CA PRO A 59 1.64 2.59 5.02
C PRO A 59 0.23 2.60 4.40
N ASP A 60 -0.76 2.99 5.20
CA ASP A 60 -2.20 2.85 4.96
C ASP A 60 -2.82 4.08 4.29
N GLN A 61 -2.02 5.07 3.91
CA GLN A 61 -2.50 6.30 3.28
C GLN A 61 -1.81 6.60 1.96
N CYS A 62 -2.52 7.30 1.08
CA CYS A 62 -1.99 8.00 -0.08
C CYS A 62 -2.18 9.50 0.14
N ILE A 63 -1.07 10.24 0.12
CA ILE A 63 -0.99 11.68 0.37
C ILE A 63 -0.89 12.42 -0.96
N LYS A 64 -1.72 13.44 -1.13
CA LYS A 64 -1.65 14.39 -2.24
C LYS A 64 -1.44 15.80 -1.70
N THR A 65 -0.44 16.49 -2.20
CA THR A 65 -0.23 17.91 -1.91
C THR A 65 -0.99 18.75 -2.93
N VAL A 66 -1.85 19.64 -2.45
CA VAL A 66 -2.62 20.57 -3.27
C VAL A 66 -2.34 22.01 -2.83
N ASP A 67 -2.17 22.89 -3.79
CA ASP A 67 -2.12 24.33 -3.57
C ASP A 67 -3.58 24.84 -3.50
N VAL A 68 -3.93 25.47 -2.38
CA VAL A 68 -5.28 25.94 -2.05
C VAL A 68 -5.28 27.47 -1.91
N CYS A 69 -4.35 28.15 -2.57
CA CYS A 69 -4.31 29.61 -2.63
C CYS A 69 -5.68 30.18 -3.00
N ARG A 70 -6.28 30.83 -2.01
CA ARG A 70 -7.67 31.29 -2.05
C ARG A 70 -7.75 32.53 -2.94
N SER A 71 -8.48 32.47 -4.05
CA SER A 71 -9.00 33.69 -4.66
C SER A 71 -10.00 34.34 -3.68
N PRO A 72 -9.95 35.65 -3.43
CA PRO A 72 -10.65 36.31 -2.30
C PRO A 72 -12.19 36.20 -2.29
N ASN A 73 -12.81 35.59 -3.29
CA ASN A 73 -14.26 35.64 -3.51
C ASN A 73 -15.03 34.37 -3.13
N LEU A 74 -14.40 33.31 -2.60
CA LEU A 74 -15.09 32.07 -2.22
C LEU A 74 -15.10 31.87 -0.71
N ARG A 75 -16.20 32.32 -0.09
CA ARG A 75 -16.56 32.04 1.30
C ARG A 75 -16.67 30.53 1.51
N SER A 76 -15.79 30.06 2.38
CA SER A 76 -15.84 28.84 3.20
C SER A 76 -16.71 27.71 2.67
N ASP A 77 -16.32 27.11 1.55
CA ASP A 77 -16.75 25.75 1.28
C ASP A 77 -15.54 24.84 1.49
N ALA A 78 -15.40 24.36 2.72
CA ALA A 78 -14.54 23.23 3.03
C ALA A 78 -15.18 21.98 2.39
N THR A 79 -15.26 21.97 1.06
CA THR A 79 -15.87 20.88 0.30
C THR A 79 -15.00 19.67 0.55
N ARG A 80 -15.40 18.82 1.50
CA ARG A 80 -14.82 17.50 1.72
C ARG A 80 -14.86 16.81 0.36
N LEU A 81 -13.70 16.67 -0.28
CA LEU A 81 -13.59 15.83 -1.45
C LEU A 81 -14.08 14.43 -1.02
N PRO A 82 -15.05 13.83 -1.74
CA PRO A 82 -15.60 12.54 -1.35
C PRO A 82 -14.46 11.52 -1.27
N GLY A 83 -14.32 10.85 -0.12
CA GLY A 83 -13.25 9.86 0.16
C GLY A 83 -12.05 10.37 0.96
N GLN A 84 -12.06 11.62 1.44
CA GLN A 84 -10.94 12.23 2.16
C GLN A 84 -11.03 12.01 3.69
N THR A 85 -9.99 11.43 4.30
CA THR A 85 -10.00 11.09 5.74
C THR A 85 -9.24 12.09 6.61
N ILE A 86 -8.17 12.73 6.11
CA ILE A 86 -7.40 13.71 6.88
C ILE A 86 -6.99 14.89 6.00
N ARG A 87 -7.17 16.12 6.51
CA ARG A 87 -6.60 17.36 5.95
C ARG A 87 -5.50 17.86 6.89
N ARG A 88 -4.27 17.99 6.37
CA ARG A 88 -3.16 18.62 7.10
C ARG A 88 -2.82 19.93 6.39
N SER A 89 -3.02 21.05 7.08
CA SER A 89 -2.60 22.36 6.60
C SER A 89 -1.20 22.64 7.16
N PHE A 90 -0.26 22.99 6.29
CA PHE A 90 1.10 23.36 6.70
C PHE A 90 1.24 24.85 6.46
N GLY A 91 1.29 25.66 7.52
CA GLY A 91 1.47 27.11 7.41
C GLY A 91 1.26 27.82 8.75
N SER A 92 2.35 28.33 9.32
CA SER A 92 2.34 29.38 10.36
C SER A 92 2.65 30.76 9.77
N ASP A 93 2.97 30.82 8.47
CA ASP A 93 3.38 32.03 7.76
C ASP A 93 2.37 32.31 6.63
N ASP A 94 2.00 33.59 6.53
CA ASP A 94 0.84 34.18 5.85
C ASP A 94 0.80 34.03 4.30
N THR A 95 1.64 33.16 3.72
CA THR A 95 1.81 33.01 2.26
C THR A 95 1.73 31.57 1.73
N ASP A 96 1.95 30.54 2.56
CA ASP A 96 1.98 29.16 2.07
C ASP A 96 0.60 28.51 2.17
N CYS A 97 -0.10 28.50 1.06
CA CYS A 97 -1.48 28.02 0.91
C CYS A 97 -1.57 26.52 0.57
N VAL A 98 -0.60 25.72 1.01
CA VAL A 98 -0.46 24.32 0.63
C VAL A 98 -1.15 23.39 1.64
N GLN A 99 -2.00 22.48 1.15
CA GLN A 99 -2.67 21.46 1.97
C GLN A 99 -2.26 20.06 1.53
N GLN A 100 -2.09 19.16 2.50
CA GLN A 100 -1.97 17.73 2.23
C GLN A 100 -3.30 17.04 2.50
N ILE A 101 -3.72 16.28 1.50
CA ILE A 101 -4.91 15.44 1.50
C ILE A 101 -4.44 14.01 1.70
N ALA A 102 -4.82 13.38 2.82
CA ALA A 102 -4.65 11.95 3.00
C ALA A 102 -5.93 11.22 2.59
N THR A 103 -5.76 10.19 1.77
CA THR A 103 -6.80 9.24 1.38
C THR A 103 -6.39 7.85 1.84
N PRO A 104 -7.31 6.97 2.27
CA PRO A 104 -6.98 5.59 2.59
C PRO A 104 -6.37 4.88 1.38
N ARG A 105 -5.27 4.17 1.60
CA ARG A 105 -4.64 3.37 0.57
C ARG A 105 -5.50 2.12 0.32
N PRO A 106 -5.80 1.77 -0.94
CA PRO A 106 -6.59 0.58 -1.23
C PRO A 106 -5.90 -0.67 -0.69
N ARG A 107 -6.66 -1.59 -0.09
CA ARG A 107 -6.12 -2.89 0.34
C ARG A 107 -6.13 -3.85 -0.84
N ARG A 108 -5.08 -4.65 -0.98
CA ARG A 108 -5.01 -5.70 -2.00
C ARG A 108 -6.04 -6.79 -1.69
N ALA A 109 -6.75 -7.24 -2.73
CA ALA A 109 -7.58 -8.44 -2.63
C ALA A 109 -6.72 -9.70 -2.37
N ASP A 110 -5.55 -9.73 -3.00
CA ASP A 110 -4.56 -10.81 -2.93
C ASP A 110 -3.26 -10.26 -2.32
N PRO A 111 -3.06 -10.35 -0.99
CA PRO A 111 -1.93 -9.71 -0.32
C PRO A 111 -0.63 -10.53 -0.41
N TYR A 112 -0.70 -11.82 -0.70
CA TYR A 112 0.47 -12.68 -0.80
C TYR A 112 1.03 -12.66 -2.22
N PHE A 113 2.35 -12.73 -2.37
CA PHE A 113 2.97 -12.80 -3.69
C PHE A 113 4.23 -13.65 -3.75
N PHE A 114 4.47 -14.28 -4.91
CA PHE A 114 5.76 -14.84 -5.27
C PHE A 114 6.54 -13.86 -6.13
N ALA A 115 7.78 -13.55 -5.74
CA ALA A 115 8.72 -12.80 -6.58
C ALA A 115 9.67 -13.77 -7.26
N ILE A 116 9.37 -14.15 -8.51
CA ILE A 116 10.14 -15.14 -9.28
C ILE A 116 10.91 -14.39 -10.38
N PRO A 117 12.24 -14.55 -10.49
CA PRO A 117 12.98 -13.99 -11.60
C PRO A 117 12.57 -14.67 -12.91
N ASN A 118 12.28 -13.88 -13.94
CA ASN A 118 12.12 -14.39 -15.30
C ASN A 118 13.50 -14.74 -15.93
N ASP A 119 13.51 -15.23 -17.17
CA ASP A 119 14.72 -15.66 -17.89
C ASP A 119 15.79 -14.55 -18.04
N THR A 120 15.39 -13.29 -17.85
CA THR A 120 16.28 -12.11 -17.91
C THR A 120 16.70 -11.60 -16.51
N GLY A 121 16.27 -12.27 -15.45
CA GLY A 121 16.57 -11.93 -14.05
C GLY A 121 15.66 -10.87 -13.43
N VAL A 122 14.64 -10.38 -14.15
CA VAL A 122 13.66 -9.43 -13.61
C VAL A 122 12.65 -10.19 -12.74
N LYS A 123 12.47 -9.75 -11.49
CA LYS A 123 11.53 -10.38 -10.56
C LYS A 123 10.10 -9.99 -10.90
N GLU A 124 9.34 -10.93 -11.44
CA GLU A 124 7.90 -10.81 -11.63
C GLU A 124 7.17 -11.22 -10.35
N ARG A 125 6.10 -10.49 -10.02
CA ARG A 125 5.31 -10.71 -8.82
C ARG A 125 3.97 -11.36 -9.18
N PHE A 126 3.73 -12.56 -8.68
CA PHE A 126 2.48 -13.29 -8.85
C PHE A 126 1.67 -13.24 -7.56
N TRP A 127 0.52 -12.59 -7.58
CA TRP A 127 -0.32 -12.32 -6.40
C TRP A 127 -1.37 -13.42 -6.16
N PHE A 128 -1.67 -13.70 -4.88
CA PHE A 128 -2.70 -14.65 -4.45
C PHE A 128 -3.17 -14.38 -3.00
N ASN A 129 -4.19 -15.10 -2.56
CA ASN A 129 -4.77 -15.08 -1.20
C ASN A 129 -4.60 -16.43 -0.49
#